data_AF-A0A2W4R4I3-F1
#
_entry.id   AF-A0A2W4R4I3-F1
#
_cell.length_a   1.000
_cell.length_b   1.000
_cell.length_c   1.000
_cell.angle_alpha   90.00
_cell.angle_beta   90.00
_cell.angle_gamma   90.00
#
_symmetry.space_group_name_H-M   'P 1'
#
loop_
_entity.id
_entity.type
_entity.pdbx_description
1 polymer ?
#
loop_
_entity_poly.entity_id
_entity_poly.type
_entity_poly.pdbx_seq_one_letter_code
_entity_poly.pdbx_strand_id
1 'polypeptide(L)'
;MFVILVDNSFRFWWIHYWKSPNFSKVLAATKRDVTWRLKELGFSPPFWQERFYDHVIRDEDDFHRHLDYIHFNPVKHGYVSRPADYRWSSFSEWVRRGVYDADWGSIEPDSIKQMNL
;
A
#
# COMPACT_ATOMS: atom_id res chain seq x y z
N MET A 1 6.35 -11.30 -2.41
CA MET A 1 6.90 -9.97 -2.07
C MET A 1 5.71 -9.10 -1.76
N PHE A 2 5.68 -8.43 -0.61
CA PHE A 2 4.52 -7.66 -0.15
C PHE A 2 4.94 -6.21 0.02
N VAL A 3 4.10 -5.30 -0.45
CA VAL A 3 4.15 -3.89 -0.09
C VAL A 3 3.00 -3.71 0.89
N ILE A 4 3.25 -3.06 2.02
CA ILE A 4 2.20 -2.70 2.96
C ILE A 4 2.35 -1.21 3.19
N LEU A 5 1.31 -0.47 2.83
CA LEU A 5 1.10 0.89 3.24
C LEU A 5 -0.25 0.93 3.97
N VAL A 6 -0.29 1.57 5.13
CA VAL A 6 -1.52 1.98 5.79
C VAL A 6 -1.58 3.49 5.65
N ASP A 7 -2.53 4.06 4.91
CA ASP A 7 -2.77 5.50 4.92
C ASP A 7 -3.98 5.87 5.81
N ASN A 8 -4.23 7.17 6.03
CA ASN A 8 -5.38 7.64 6.84
C ASN A 8 -6.75 7.39 6.19
N SER A 9 -6.82 6.83 4.98
CA SER A 9 -8.06 6.25 4.41
C SER A 9 -8.18 4.75 4.70
N PHE A 10 -7.28 4.17 5.50
CA PHE A 10 -7.14 2.73 5.71
C PHE A 10 -7.03 1.97 4.38
N ARG A 11 -6.42 2.58 3.35
CA ARG A 11 -6.15 1.88 2.09
C ARG A 11 -4.97 0.97 2.31
N PHE A 12 -5.25 -0.33 2.29
CA PHE A 12 -4.24 -1.37 2.27
C PHE A 12 -3.89 -1.66 0.82
N TRP A 13 -2.73 -1.21 0.40
CA TRP A 13 -2.17 -1.57 -0.90
C TRP A 13 -1.43 -2.89 -0.78
N TRP A 14 -1.88 -3.91 -1.50
CA TRP A 14 -1.26 -5.24 -1.53
C TRP A 14 -0.92 -5.61 -2.96
N ILE A 15 0.35 -5.95 -3.21
CA ILE A 15 0.76 -6.63 -4.43
C ILE A 15 0.93 -8.12 -4.10
N HIS A 16 0.17 -8.97 -4.79
CA HIS A 16 0.22 -10.41 -4.60
C HIS A 16 0.57 -11.09 -5.93
N TYR A 17 1.48 -12.06 -5.89
CA TYR A 17 1.85 -12.84 -7.07
C TYR A 17 0.71 -13.81 -7.43
N TRP A 18 0.34 -13.91 -8.71
CA TRP A 18 -0.83 -14.63 -9.27
C TRP A 18 -1.07 -16.09 -8.82
N LYS A 19 -0.16 -16.72 -8.05
CA LYS A 19 -0.28 -18.13 -7.61
C LYS A 19 -1.33 -18.42 -6.53
N SER A 20 -2.07 -17.43 -6.00
CA SER A 20 -3.17 -17.70 -5.07
C SER A 20 -4.49 -17.87 -5.82
N PRO A 21 -5.24 -18.97 -5.60
CA PRO A 21 -6.44 -19.27 -6.39
C PRO A 21 -7.65 -18.36 -6.09
N ASN A 22 -7.61 -17.47 -5.08
CA ASN A 22 -8.71 -16.54 -4.83
C ASN A 22 -8.32 -15.35 -3.92
N PHE A 23 -7.95 -14.21 -4.52
CA PHE A 23 -7.64 -12.97 -3.78
C PHE A 23 -8.79 -12.51 -2.87
N SER A 24 -10.05 -12.65 -3.34
CA SER A 24 -11.22 -12.27 -2.56
C SER A 24 -11.35 -13.05 -1.25
N LYS A 25 -10.99 -14.34 -1.23
CA LYS A 25 -10.96 -15.13 0.01
C LYS A 25 -9.90 -14.66 0.99
N VAL A 26 -8.72 -14.30 0.50
CA VAL A 26 -7.64 -13.76 1.34
C VAL A 26 -8.07 -12.43 1.94
N LEU A 27 -8.61 -11.51 1.14
CA LEU A 27 -9.08 -10.22 1.63
C LEU A 27 -10.24 -10.37 2.63
N ALA A 28 -11.18 -11.29 2.37
CA ALA A 28 -12.28 -11.57 3.28
C ALA A 28 -11.78 -12.08 4.64
N ALA A 29 -10.79 -12.98 4.65
CA ALA A 29 -10.17 -13.48 5.89
C ALA A 29 -9.47 -12.34 6.66
N THR A 30 -8.65 -11.53 5.97
CA THR A 30 -7.96 -10.40 6.60
C THR A 30 -8.93 -9.37 7.18
N LYS A 31 -9.96 -8.95 6.41
CA LYS A 31 -10.99 -8.01 6.88
C LYS A 31 -11.70 -8.55 8.12
N ARG A 32 -12.04 -9.85 8.14
CA ARG A 32 -12.70 -10.51 9.26
C ARG A 32 -11.82 -10.51 10.51
N ASP A 33 -10.57 -10.93 10.39
CA ASP A 33 -9.69 -11.09 11.54
C ASP A 33 -9.37 -9.72 12.18
N VAL A 34 -9.12 -8.69 11.35
CA VAL A 34 -8.94 -7.31 11.84
C VAL A 34 -10.23 -6.75 12.44
N THR A 35 -11.41 -7.06 11.88
CA THR A 35 -12.71 -6.66 12.46
C THR A 35 -12.87 -7.17 13.89
N TRP A 36 -12.52 -8.42 14.16
CA TRP A 36 -12.61 -8.99 15.51
C TRP A 36 -11.67 -8.27 16.47
N ARG A 37 -10.43 -8.00 16.06
CA ARG A 37 -9.47 -7.24 16.87
C ARG A 37 -9.95 -5.82 17.17
N LEU A 38 -10.52 -5.12 16.19
CA LEU A 38 -11.05 -3.77 16.41
C LEU A 38 -12.22 -3.77 17.39
N LYS A 39 -13.10 -4.77 17.33
CA LYS A 39 -14.18 -4.94 18.31
C LYS A 39 -13.65 -5.23 19.72
N GLU A 40 -12.64 -6.10 19.86
CA GLU A 40 -11.99 -6.37 21.15
C GLU A 40 -11.37 -5.11 21.77
N LEU A 41 -10.87 -4.20 20.92
CA LEU A 41 -10.34 -2.89 21.33
C LEU A 41 -11.43 -1.83 21.59
N GLY A 42 -12.71 -2.17 21.46
CA GLY A 42 -13.84 -1.28 21.74
C GLY A 42 -14.25 -0.34 20.60
N PHE A 43 -13.74 -0.53 19.38
CA PHE A 43 -14.18 0.23 18.21
C PHE A 43 -15.51 -0.30 17.66
N SER A 44 -16.27 0.57 16.98
CA SER A 44 -17.59 0.27 16.40
C SER A 44 -17.61 0.40 14.86
N PRO A 45 -18.34 -0.47 14.15
CA PRO A 45 -18.43 -0.45 12.68
C PRO A 45 -19.19 0.78 12.13
N PRO A 46 -19.08 1.10 10.82
CA PRO A 46 -18.38 0.33 9.77
C PRO A 46 -16.86 0.55 9.76
N PHE A 47 -16.09 -0.55 9.67
CA PHE A 47 -14.62 -0.50 9.59
C PHE A 47 -14.07 -0.51 8.16
N TRP A 48 -14.86 -1.01 7.21
CA TRP A 48 -14.41 -1.25 5.84
C TRP A 48 -15.39 -0.66 4.84
N GLN A 49 -14.87 -0.15 3.72
CA GLN A 49 -15.65 0.01 2.50
C GLN A 49 -16.10 -1.36 1.97
N GLU A 50 -17.30 -1.42 1.37
CA GLU A 50 -17.89 -2.64 0.83
C GLU A 50 -17.05 -3.25 -0.29
N ARG A 51 -16.63 -2.42 -1.25
CA ARG A 51 -15.83 -2.83 -2.41
C ARG A 51 -14.36 -2.52 -2.19
N PHE A 52 -13.51 -3.20 -2.94
CA PHE A 52 -12.10 -2.88 -3.05
C PHE A 52 -11.79 -2.60 -4.51
N TYR A 53 -10.71 -1.87 -4.74
CA TYR A 53 -10.16 -1.67 -6.08
C TYR A 53 -9.08 -2.73 -6.31
N ASP A 54 -9.12 -3.39 -7.46
CA ASP A 54 -8.07 -4.28 -7.93
C ASP A 54 -7.50 -3.81 -9.25
N HIS A 55 -6.18 -3.91 -9.38
CA HIS A 55 -5.46 -3.65 -10.62
C HIS A 55 -4.55 -4.84 -10.91
N VAL A 56 -4.65 -5.37 -12.12
CA VAL A 56 -3.80 -6.47 -12.57
C VAL A 56 -2.52 -5.88 -13.17
N ILE A 57 -1.41 -6.09 -12.49
CA ILE A 57 -0.07 -5.70 -12.96
C ILE A 57 0.29 -6.56 -14.17
N ARG A 58 0.56 -5.90 -15.31
CA ARG A 58 0.73 -6.57 -16.61
C ARG A 58 2.17 -6.79 -17.02
N ASP A 59 3.06 -5.93 -16.53
CA ASP A 59 4.48 -5.92 -16.86
C ASP A 59 5.30 -5.30 -15.72
N GLU A 60 6.61 -5.29 -15.90
CA GLU A 60 7.59 -4.80 -14.91
C GLU A 60 7.52 -3.28 -14.74
N ASP A 61 7.27 -2.52 -15.81
CA ASP A 61 7.14 -1.07 -15.72
C ASP A 61 5.87 -0.68 -14.93
N ASP A 62 4.78 -1.41 -15.15
CA ASP A 62 3.53 -1.26 -14.39
C ASP A 62 3.72 -1.60 -12.91
N PHE A 63 4.52 -2.63 -12.63
CA PHE A 63 4.91 -2.96 -11.27
C PHE A 63 5.67 -1.82 -10.60
N HIS A 64 6.72 -1.30 -11.25
CA HIS A 64 7.54 -0.21 -10.70
C HIS A 64 6.73 1.07 -10.48
N ARG A 65 5.87 1.46 -11.43
CA ARG A 65 4.98 2.62 -11.27
C ARG A 65 4.05 2.47 -10.06
N HIS A 66 3.42 1.31 -9.89
CA HIS A 66 2.54 1.07 -8.73
C HIS A 66 3.32 1.00 -7.42
N LEU A 67 4.53 0.42 -7.42
CA LEU A 67 5.39 0.38 -6.25
C LEU A 67 5.79 1.79 -5.79
N ASP A 68 6.20 2.63 -6.74
CA ASP A 68 6.53 4.04 -6.51
C ASP A 68 5.32 4.80 -5.97
N TYR A 69 4.16 4.63 -6.60
CA TYR A 69 2.94 5.27 -6.15
C TYR A 69 2.63 4.92 -4.69
N ILE A 70 2.67 3.64 -4.34
CA ILE A 70 2.34 3.18 -2.99
C ILE A 70 3.30 3.81 -1.97
N HIS A 71 4.60 3.83 -2.23
CA HIS A 71 5.56 4.39 -1.28
C HIS A 71 5.57 5.93 -1.24
N PHE A 72 5.21 6.60 -2.34
CA PHE A 72 5.10 8.06 -2.37
C PHE A 72 3.77 8.59 -1.82
N ASN A 73 2.74 7.74 -1.74
CA ASN A 73 1.40 8.11 -1.29
C ASN A 73 1.36 8.93 0.03
N PRO A 74 2.18 8.63 1.06
CA PRO A 74 2.21 9.42 2.28
C PRO A 74 2.67 10.87 2.07
N VAL A 75 3.59 11.09 1.13
CA VAL A 75 4.05 12.43 0.72
C VAL A 75 2.99 13.13 -0.12
N LYS A 76 2.41 12.42 -1.10
CA LYS A 76 1.32 12.94 -1.95
C LYS A 76 0.13 13.46 -1.14
N HIS A 77 -0.19 12.80 -0.02
CA HIS A 77 -1.26 13.22 0.89
C HIS A 77 -0.81 14.15 2.03
N GLY A 78 0.47 14.56 2.06
CA GLY A 78 0.99 15.54 3.00
C GLY A 78 1.19 15.06 4.44
N TYR A 79 1.28 13.74 4.68
CA TYR A 79 1.51 13.20 6.03
C TYR A 79 2.97 13.31 6.48
N VAL A 80 3.88 13.23 5.52
CA VAL A 80 5.33 13.31 5.74
C VAL A 80 5.96 14.04 4.57
N SER A 81 7.14 14.63 4.78
CA SER A 81 7.89 15.28 3.70
C SER A 81 8.66 14.28 2.84
N ARG A 82 8.94 13.07 3.35
CA ARG A 82 9.67 12.01 2.63
C ARG A 82 9.08 10.63 2.92
N PRO A 83 9.12 9.67 1.98
CA PRO A 83 8.65 8.29 2.23
C PRO A 83 9.34 7.61 3.41
N ALA A 84 10.63 7.92 3.62
CA ALA A 84 11.45 7.40 4.72
C ALA A 84 10.90 7.73 6.11
N ASP A 85 10.17 8.84 6.24
CA ASP A 85 9.64 9.29 7.53
C ASP A 85 8.34 8.53 7.90
N TYR A 86 7.77 7.75 6.96
CA TYR A 86 6.54 7.01 7.18
C TYR A 86 6.76 5.59 7.72
N ARG A 87 6.77 5.46 9.04
CA ARG A 87 7.06 4.20 9.77
C ARG A 87 6.11 3.04 9.50
N TRP A 88 4.91 3.30 8.97
CA TRP A 88 3.88 2.29 8.69
C TRP A 88 3.87 1.83 7.21
N SER A 89 5.00 2.01 6.53
CA SER A 89 5.23 1.51 5.18
C SER A 89 6.29 0.41 5.15
N SER A 90 6.33 -0.34 4.06
CA SER A 90 7.45 -1.22 3.71
C SER A 90 8.66 -0.50 3.11
N PHE A 91 8.66 0.83 2.97
CA PHE A 91 9.69 1.56 2.21
C PHE A 91 11.13 1.23 2.66
N SER A 92 11.38 1.16 3.96
CA SER A 92 12.71 0.84 4.52
C SER A 92 13.23 -0.55 4.16
N GLU A 93 12.33 -1.53 3.96
CA GLU A 93 12.69 -2.85 3.46
C GLU A 93 13.08 -2.79 1.98
N TRP A 94 12.41 -1.96 1.19
CA TRP A 94 12.71 -1.77 -0.23
C TRP A 94 14.00 -0.99 -0.47
N VAL A 95 14.33 -0.05 0.41
CA VAL A 95 15.67 0.57 0.47
C VAL A 95 16.74 -0.48 0.77
N ARG A 96 16.54 -1.34 1.78
CA ARG A 96 17.49 -2.43 2.10
C ARG A 96 17.70 -3.44 0.97
N ARG A 97 16.72 -3.59 0.08
CA ARG A 97 16.80 -4.45 -1.11
C ARG A 97 17.48 -3.78 -2.29
N GLY A 98 17.85 -2.51 -2.19
CA GLY A 98 18.51 -1.76 -3.26
C GLY A 98 17.57 -1.30 -4.37
N VAL A 99 16.26 -1.26 -4.11
CA VAL A 99 15.27 -0.76 -5.09
C VAL A 99 15.13 0.76 -5.00
N TYR A 100 15.27 1.32 -3.79
CA TYR A 100 15.24 2.75 -3.55
C TYR A 100 16.51 3.23 -2.88
N ASP A 101 16.92 4.44 -3.22
CA ASP A 101 17.83 5.22 -2.40
C ASP A 101 17.11 5.75 -1.15
N ALA A 102 17.85 6.00 -0.06
CA ALA A 102 17.28 6.47 1.20
C ALA A 102 16.66 7.88 1.10
N ASP A 103 16.99 8.64 0.07
CA ASP A 103 16.45 9.96 -0.26
C ASP A 103 15.47 9.97 -1.43
N TRP A 104 15.12 8.80 -1.96
CA TRP A 104 14.08 8.65 -2.95
C TRP A 104 12.75 9.25 -2.46
N GLY A 105 12.03 9.93 -3.36
CA GLY A 105 10.75 10.57 -3.07
C GLY A 105 10.86 11.88 -2.28
N SER A 106 12.04 12.51 -2.22
CA SER A 106 12.18 13.91 -1.74
C SER A 106 11.53 14.93 -2.70
N ILE A 107 11.35 14.54 -3.96
CA ILE A 107 10.54 15.21 -4.98
C ILE A 107 9.61 14.17 -5.60
N GLU A 108 8.50 14.60 -6.20
CA GLU A 108 7.58 13.69 -6.89
C GLU A 108 8.29 12.99 -8.07
N PRO A 109 8.39 11.64 -8.05
CA PRO A 109 9.00 10.88 -9.14
C PRO A 109 8.25 11.05 -10.47
N ASP A 110 8.99 11.12 -11.58
CA ASP A 110 8.41 11.18 -12.92
C ASP A 110 7.50 9.98 -13.24
N SER A 111 7.80 8.82 -12.66
CA SER A 111 7.06 7.56 -12.84
C SER A 111 5.60 7.64 -12.40
N ILE A 112 5.24 8.59 -11.52
CA ILE A 112 3.91 8.69 -10.93
C ILE A 112 3.18 10.00 -11.23
N LYS A 113 3.80 10.95 -11.95
CA LYS A 113 3.21 12.27 -12.25
C LYS A 113 1.85 12.22 -12.95
N GLN A 114 1.57 11.13 -13.67
CA GLN A 114 0.30 10.93 -14.38
C GLN A 114 -0.64 9.93 -13.69
N MET A 115 -0.24 9.37 -12.54
CA MET A 115 -1.04 8.42 -11.79
C MET A 115 -2.04 9.15 -10.87
N ASN A 116 -3.26 9.27 -11.35
CA ASN A 116 -4.43 9.66 -10.55
C ASN A 116 -5.25 8.41 -10.22
N LEU A 117 -4.90 7.74 -9.10
CA LEU A 117 -5.62 6.59 -8.54
C LEU A 117 -6.52 7.01 -7.37
#